data_AF-A0A352JBR1-F1
#
_entry.id   AF-A0A352JBR1-F1
#
_cell.length_a   1.000
_cell.length_b   1.000
_cell.length_c   1.000
_cell.angle_alpha   90.00
_cell.angle_beta   90.00
_cell.angle_gamma   90.00
#
_symmetry.space_group_name_H-M   'P 1'
#
loop_
_entity.id
_entity.type
_entity.pdbx_description
1 polymer ?
#
loop_
_entity_poly.entity_id
_entity_poly.type
_entity_poly.pdbx_seq_one_letter_code
_entity_poly.pdbx_strand_id
1 'polypeptide(L)'
;MYDRLTSIAFLKEISADQQGFDRAEIVATLGDRIITLGRDPSCDIAININLYGAVSRRHAEIRPIANKSFQGWEICDLDSANGTLINDRRLYGCYPLNNGDRIQLTKDGPQFIFELESSPDTRVGEDYSRRPQSQITSITLTKLLPIFSTGNDLWQKAYLLPGMTTVGFVVMMFAFLGQPQLFNLTISVYISLAAYYFVYQLCGKNKPWWVILGAAIFTAIILRSPILNLFLWFFYKVLPGNAPTGQVSFVSVLISMFFGAGMMEELLKALPVFLLWFMGLRLGKKWRSRIGISEPLDGILIGAASAVGFTLTETLGLYVPSIVQSVANQTASPEIAQLTGLQLLIPRVLGSVAGHMAYSGYFGYFIGLSVMKPSLRWQILTIGYLSSALLHALWNTSALVNFWLLAIVGGVSYAFLVAAILKAHSFSSKA
;
A
#
# COMPACT_ATOMS: atom_id res chain seq x y z
N MET A 1 26.48 -26.20 45.08
CA MET A 1 27.32 -26.88 44.07
C MET A 1 26.34 -27.64 43.19
N TYR A 2 25.92 -27.05 42.07
CA TYR A 2 25.10 -27.72 41.06
C TYR A 2 26.05 -28.04 39.91
N ASP A 3 26.27 -29.33 39.66
CA ASP A 3 27.05 -29.80 38.53
C ASP A 3 26.44 -29.28 37.23
N ARG A 4 27.23 -28.53 36.46
CA ARG A 4 26.84 -28.11 35.11
C ARG A 4 26.60 -29.36 34.28
N LEU A 5 25.51 -29.35 33.51
CA LEU A 5 25.33 -30.28 32.40
C LEU A 5 26.63 -30.29 31.57
N THR A 6 27.40 -31.37 31.63
CA THR A 6 28.69 -31.53 30.95
C THR A 6 28.52 -31.85 29.46
N SER A 7 27.28 -32.13 29.02
CA SER A 7 26.93 -32.42 27.62
C SER A 7 26.36 -31.18 26.95
N ILE A 8 26.82 -30.89 25.73
CA ILE A 8 26.21 -29.89 24.87
C ILE A 8 25.09 -30.57 24.09
N ALA A 9 23.88 -30.03 24.16
CA ALA A 9 22.71 -30.54 23.45
C ALA A 9 22.30 -29.60 22.32
N PHE A 10 21.89 -30.18 21.20
CA PHE A 10 21.46 -29.46 20.02
C PHE A 10 20.08 -29.92 19.57
N LEU A 11 19.31 -28.99 19.05
CA LEU A 11 18.13 -29.29 18.25
C LEU A 11 18.45 -28.96 16.79
N LYS A 12 18.27 -29.94 15.90
CA LYS A 12 18.49 -29.76 14.46
C LYS A 12 17.19 -29.92 13.68
N GLU A 13 16.88 -29.00 12.77
CA GLU A 13 15.70 -29.12 11.88
C GLU A 13 16.04 -30.01 10.69
N ILE A 14 15.17 -30.97 10.39
CA ILE A 14 15.29 -31.87 9.24
C ILE A 14 14.53 -31.23 8.09
N SER A 15 15.25 -30.78 7.06
CA SER A 15 14.67 -30.25 5.83
C SER A 15 14.58 -31.33 4.76
N ALA A 16 13.39 -31.56 4.21
CA ALA A 16 13.21 -32.41 3.04
C ALA A 16 13.63 -31.66 1.76
N ASP A 17 14.83 -31.93 1.25
CA ASP A 17 15.25 -31.45 -0.07
C ASP A 17 14.62 -32.32 -1.18
N GLN A 18 14.34 -31.75 -2.35
CA GLN A 18 13.73 -32.42 -3.50
C GLN A 18 14.60 -33.55 -4.11
N GLN A 19 15.75 -33.85 -3.50
CA GLN A 19 16.70 -34.88 -3.91
C GLN A 19 16.89 -36.02 -2.89
N GLY A 20 16.12 -36.06 -1.80
CA GLY A 20 16.04 -37.24 -0.91
C GLY A 20 17.22 -37.43 0.05
N PHE A 21 18.03 -36.40 0.32
CA PHE A 21 19.02 -36.41 1.40
C PHE A 21 18.53 -35.52 2.55
N ASP A 22 18.33 -36.12 3.74
CA ASP A 22 18.02 -35.39 4.97
C ASP A 22 19.21 -34.46 5.33
N ARG A 23 19.02 -33.15 5.17
CA ARG A 23 19.92 -32.16 5.77
C ARG A 23 19.37 -31.72 7.11
N ALA A 24 20.14 -31.97 8.17
CA ALA A 24 19.84 -31.53 9.52
C ALA A 24 20.66 -30.26 9.85
N GLU A 25 20.01 -29.11 10.00
CA GLU A 25 20.65 -27.84 10.37
C GLU A 25 20.44 -27.53 11.85
N ILE A 26 21.49 -27.14 12.58
CA ILE A 26 21.38 -26.78 14.00
C ILE A 26 20.56 -25.49 14.13
N VAL A 27 19.39 -25.57 14.75
CA VAL A 27 18.48 -24.43 14.96
C VAL A 27 18.56 -23.87 16.37
N ALA A 28 18.99 -24.68 17.35
CA ALA A 28 19.21 -24.22 18.72
C ALA A 28 20.26 -25.05 19.46
N THR A 29 21.03 -24.39 20.32
CA THR A 29 21.83 -25.03 21.38
C THR A 29 21.02 -24.97 22.67
N LEU A 30 20.82 -26.10 23.32
CA LEU A 30 20.03 -26.22 24.54
C LEU A 30 20.95 -26.07 25.76
N GLY A 31 20.55 -25.24 26.70
CA GLY A 31 21.28 -24.96 27.94
C GLY A 31 20.34 -24.91 29.13
N ASP A 32 20.65 -24.07 30.12
CA ASP A 32 19.92 -24.00 31.39
C ASP A 32 18.60 -23.18 31.34
N ARG A 33 18.19 -22.71 30.15
CA ARG A 33 16.96 -21.93 29.95
C ARG A 33 15.92 -22.69 29.14
N ILE A 34 14.66 -22.33 29.34
CA ILE A 34 13.54 -22.84 28.54
C ILE A 34 13.64 -22.29 27.11
N ILE A 35 13.44 -23.17 26.13
CA ILE A 35 13.37 -22.85 24.70
C ILE A 35 11.95 -23.11 24.20
N THR A 36 11.33 -22.11 23.59
CA THR A 36 9.94 -22.19 23.11
C THR A 36 9.88 -22.37 21.60
N LEU A 37 8.94 -23.21 21.15
CA LEU A 37 8.69 -23.51 19.74
C LEU A 37 7.25 -23.15 19.38
N GLY A 38 7.05 -22.47 18.25
CA GLY A 38 5.70 -22.14 17.78
C GLY A 38 5.68 -21.12 16.64
N ARG A 39 4.49 -20.84 16.09
CA ARG A 39 4.34 -19.89 14.98
C ARG A 39 4.36 -18.42 15.40
N ASP A 40 4.34 -18.14 16.69
CA ASP A 40 4.47 -16.76 17.19
C ASP A 40 5.92 -16.30 16.99
N PRO A 41 6.18 -15.13 16.37
CA PRO A 41 7.53 -14.61 16.19
C PRO A 41 8.31 -14.37 17.50
N SER A 42 7.62 -14.38 18.66
CA SER A 42 8.25 -14.27 19.97
C SER A 42 8.82 -15.59 20.51
N CYS A 43 8.58 -16.74 19.86
CA CYS A 43 9.20 -18.01 20.23
C CYS A 43 10.69 -18.04 19.88
N ASP A 44 11.49 -18.75 20.68
CA ASP A 44 12.93 -18.94 20.42
C ASP A 44 13.17 -19.63 19.07
N ILE A 45 12.32 -20.61 18.74
CA ILE A 45 12.27 -21.27 17.43
C ILE A 45 10.92 -20.92 16.78
N ALA A 46 10.96 -19.85 15.97
CA ALA A 46 9.79 -19.33 15.28
C ALA A 46 9.52 -20.11 13.98
N ILE A 47 8.34 -20.76 13.91
CA ILE A 47 7.92 -21.57 12.76
C ILE A 47 7.18 -20.70 11.73
N ASN A 48 7.53 -20.85 10.45
CA ASN A 48 6.92 -20.08 9.37
C ASN A 48 5.43 -20.41 9.17
N ILE A 49 4.57 -19.44 9.47
CA ILE A 49 3.10 -19.57 9.37
C ILE A 49 2.60 -19.89 7.95
N ASN A 50 3.33 -19.47 6.91
CA ASN A 50 2.93 -19.71 5.52
C ASN A 50 3.19 -21.15 5.08
N LEU A 51 4.11 -21.85 5.75
CA LEU A 51 4.44 -23.24 5.48
C LEU A 51 3.68 -24.19 6.42
N TYR A 52 3.57 -23.84 7.70
CA TYR A 52 3.06 -24.73 8.75
C TYR A 52 1.96 -24.07 9.58
N GLY A 53 0.86 -23.71 8.93
CA GLY A 53 -0.29 -23.04 9.58
C GLY A 53 -0.98 -23.84 10.69
N ALA A 54 -0.78 -25.16 10.73
CA ALA A 54 -1.32 -26.06 11.75
C ALA A 54 -0.58 -25.94 13.11
N VAL A 55 0.59 -25.32 13.16
CA VAL A 55 1.37 -25.16 14.39
C VAL A 55 0.76 -24.05 15.27
N SER A 56 0.42 -24.35 16.53
CA SER A 56 0.01 -23.35 17.53
C SER A 56 1.01 -22.19 17.72
N ARG A 57 0.50 -21.03 18.18
CA ARG A 57 1.31 -19.82 18.45
C ARG A 57 2.50 -20.12 19.37
N ARG A 58 2.21 -20.73 20.52
CA ARG A 58 3.18 -21.39 21.39
C ARG A 58 2.78 -22.86 21.40
N HIS A 59 3.62 -23.72 20.83
CA HIS A 59 3.25 -25.11 20.54
C HIS A 59 3.84 -26.07 21.58
N ALA A 60 5.14 -25.96 21.79
CA ALA A 60 5.87 -26.80 22.73
C ALA A 60 7.01 -25.99 23.35
N GLU A 61 7.55 -26.49 24.44
CA GLU A 61 8.76 -25.97 25.05
C GLU A 61 9.72 -27.10 25.42
N ILE A 62 11.01 -26.84 25.30
CA ILE A 62 12.07 -27.71 25.78
C ILE A 62 12.69 -27.06 27.01
N ARG A 63 12.78 -27.79 28.11
CA ARG A 63 13.32 -27.29 29.38
C ARG A 63 14.33 -28.26 29.97
N PRO A 64 15.35 -27.74 30.67
CA PRO A 64 16.26 -28.60 31.41
C PRO A 64 15.55 -29.25 32.59
N ILE A 65 15.88 -30.51 32.87
CA ILE A 65 15.44 -31.25 34.05
C ILE A 65 16.66 -31.78 34.81
N ALA A 66 16.66 -31.54 36.12
CA ALA A 66 17.70 -32.01 37.03
C ALA A 66 17.03 -32.57 38.29
N ASN A 67 16.77 -33.87 38.29
CA ASN A 67 16.19 -34.61 39.40
C ASN A 67 17.19 -35.66 39.90
N LYS A 68 16.93 -36.28 41.06
CA LYS A 68 17.81 -37.32 41.65
C LYS A 68 18.14 -38.50 40.71
N SER A 69 17.34 -38.72 39.65
CA SER A 69 17.46 -39.85 38.73
C SER A 69 17.77 -39.46 37.28
N PHE A 70 17.68 -38.18 36.90
CA PHE A 70 17.86 -37.76 35.50
C PHE A 70 18.35 -36.31 35.42
N GLN A 71 19.38 -36.09 34.61
CA GLN A 71 19.89 -34.77 34.26
C GLN A 71 19.90 -34.67 32.73
N GLY A 72 19.13 -33.75 32.17
CA GLY A 72 18.99 -33.62 30.72
C GLY A 72 17.91 -32.60 30.34
N TRP A 73 17.22 -32.84 29.23
CA TRP A 73 16.15 -31.97 28.74
C TRP A 73 14.86 -32.78 28.57
N GLU A 74 13.73 -32.12 28.75
CA GLU A 74 12.42 -32.68 28.38
C GLU A 74 11.67 -31.70 27.48
N ILE A 75 10.80 -32.24 26.64
CA ILE A 75 9.86 -31.47 25.82
C ILE A 75 8.45 -31.60 26.39
N CYS A 76 7.74 -30.48 26.49
CA CYS A 76 6.35 -30.42 26.93
C CYS A 76 5.49 -29.79 25.83
N ASP A 77 4.36 -30.42 25.52
CA ASP A 77 3.34 -29.82 24.66
C ASP A 77 2.55 -28.76 25.47
N LEU A 78 2.37 -27.56 24.90
CA LEU A 78 1.69 -26.42 25.55
C LEU A 78 0.21 -26.36 25.21
N ASP A 79 -0.48 -27.50 25.32
CA ASP A 79 -1.89 -27.68 24.93
C ASP A 79 -2.14 -27.26 23.47
N SER A 80 -1.28 -27.77 22.58
CA SER A 80 -1.33 -27.42 21.17
C SER A 80 -2.55 -28.05 20.49
N ALA A 81 -3.15 -27.33 19.53
CA ALA A 81 -4.40 -27.78 18.90
C ALA A 81 -4.25 -29.11 18.14
N ASN A 82 -3.06 -29.36 17.59
CA ASN A 82 -2.79 -30.50 16.71
C ASN A 82 -1.78 -31.51 17.31
N GLY A 83 -1.24 -31.22 18.50
CA GLY A 83 -0.32 -32.09 19.23
C GLY A 83 1.11 -32.12 18.67
N THR A 84 2.05 -32.45 19.56
CA THR A 84 3.44 -32.78 19.25
C THR A 84 3.61 -34.30 19.11
N LEU A 85 4.47 -34.77 18.20
CA LEU A 85 4.86 -36.18 18.08
C LEU A 85 6.34 -36.37 18.43
N ILE A 86 6.65 -37.44 19.15
CA ILE A 86 8.02 -37.91 19.42
C ILE A 86 8.18 -39.30 18.82
N ASN A 87 9.15 -39.48 17.92
CA ASN A 87 9.39 -40.75 17.20
C ASN A 87 8.07 -41.34 16.64
N ASP A 88 7.32 -40.50 15.92
CA ASP A 88 6.01 -40.79 15.30
C ASP A 88 4.86 -41.13 16.27
N ARG A 89 5.05 -40.94 17.58
CA ARG A 89 4.01 -41.17 18.60
C ARG A 89 3.57 -39.85 19.22
N ARG A 90 2.25 -39.67 19.38
CA ARG A 90 1.71 -38.45 19.99
C ARG A 90 2.17 -38.31 21.45
N LEU A 91 2.69 -37.13 21.77
CA LEU A 91 3.09 -36.74 23.11
C LEU A 91 1.86 -36.42 23.96
N TYR A 92 1.85 -36.91 25.20
CA TYR A 92 0.88 -36.54 26.23
C TYR A 92 1.65 -36.02 27.45
N GLY A 93 1.57 -34.72 27.72
CA GLY A 93 2.34 -34.07 28.80
C GLY A 93 3.78 -33.78 28.39
N CYS A 94 4.73 -34.10 29.27
CA CYS A 94 6.16 -33.88 29.07
C CYS A 94 6.90 -35.20 28.84
N TYR A 95 7.97 -35.17 28.03
CA TYR A 95 8.78 -36.32 27.68
C TYR A 95 10.28 -36.02 27.79
N PRO A 96 11.05 -36.79 28.61
CA PRO A 96 12.50 -36.68 28.67
C PRO A 96 13.15 -37.06 27.34
N LEU A 97 13.95 -36.15 26.77
CA LEU A 97 14.60 -36.33 25.48
C LEU A 97 15.87 -37.18 25.59
N ASN A 98 16.03 -38.13 24.68
CA ASN A 98 17.21 -38.96 24.49
C ASN A 98 17.89 -38.62 23.16
N ASN A 99 19.21 -38.80 23.11
CA ASN A 99 19.98 -38.59 21.89
C ASN A 99 19.39 -39.37 20.70
N GLY A 100 19.10 -38.66 19.61
CA GLY A 100 18.48 -39.20 18.39
C GLY A 100 16.96 -39.07 18.32
N ASP A 101 16.28 -38.59 19.37
CA ASP A 101 14.83 -38.46 19.35
C ASP A 101 14.35 -37.45 18.29
N ARG A 102 13.34 -37.86 17.52
CA ARG A 102 12.70 -37.05 16.49
C ARG A 102 11.46 -36.38 17.04
N ILE A 103 11.41 -35.05 16.98
CA ILE A 103 10.30 -34.21 17.40
C ILE A 103 9.59 -33.67 16.17
N GLN A 104 8.28 -33.86 16.06
CA GLN A 104 7.48 -33.28 14.98
C GLN A 104 6.33 -32.43 15.54
N LEU A 105 6.24 -31.18 15.10
CA LEU A 105 5.16 -30.27 15.51
C LEU A 105 3.99 -30.44 14.55
N THR A 106 2.98 -31.22 14.91
CA THR A 106 1.86 -31.69 14.05
C THR A 106 2.24 -32.72 12.98
N LYS A 107 1.27 -33.52 12.54
CA LYS A 107 1.49 -34.60 11.54
C LYS A 107 2.11 -34.11 10.22
N ASP A 108 1.75 -32.91 9.78
CA ASP A 108 2.22 -32.30 8.53
C ASP A 108 3.19 -31.13 8.76
N GLY A 109 3.75 -31.02 9.97
CA GLY A 109 4.62 -29.90 10.34
C GLY A 109 6.10 -30.25 10.43
N PRO A 110 6.93 -29.29 10.86
CA PRO A 110 8.39 -29.41 10.82
C PRO A 110 8.88 -30.51 11.75
N GLN A 111 9.97 -31.16 11.33
CA GLN A 111 10.65 -32.22 12.08
C GLN A 111 12.00 -31.74 12.60
N PHE A 112 12.33 -32.14 13.82
CA PHE A 112 13.59 -31.85 14.49
C PHE A 112 14.19 -33.14 15.04
N ILE A 113 15.52 -33.17 15.19
CA ILE A 113 16.23 -34.23 15.90
C ILE A 113 17.01 -33.63 17.09
N PHE A 114 16.89 -34.26 18.24
CA PHE A 114 17.64 -33.91 19.44
C PHE A 114 18.96 -34.69 19.46
N GLU A 115 20.09 -34.01 19.60
CA GLU A 115 21.40 -34.63 19.65
C GLU A 115 22.21 -34.19 20.89
N LEU A 116 22.88 -35.16 21.52
CA LEU A 116 23.88 -34.95 22.56
C LEU A 116 25.27 -35.18 22.00
N GLU A 117 26.18 -34.21 22.19
CA GLU A 117 27.60 -34.44 21.92
C GLU A 117 28.21 -35.22 23.10
N SER A 118 28.58 -36.49 22.89
CA SER A 118 29.27 -37.28 23.92
C SER A 118 30.71 -36.82 24.03
N SER A 119 31.13 -36.35 25.21
CA SER A 119 32.52 -36.02 25.52
C SER A 119 33.46 -37.15 25.06
N PRO A 120 34.41 -36.89 24.16
CA PRO A 120 35.41 -37.88 23.81
C PRO A 120 36.50 -37.86 24.88
N ASP A 121 36.54 -38.90 25.71
CA ASP A 121 37.73 -39.20 26.50
C ASP A 121 38.85 -39.73 25.59
N THR A 122 39.99 -39.05 25.63
CA THR A 122 41.35 -39.49 25.24
C THR A 122 41.67 -39.75 23.76
N ARG A 123 42.35 -38.77 23.14
CA ARG A 123 43.78 -38.87 22.73
C ARG A 123 44.34 -37.46 22.57
N VAL A 124 45.15 -37.05 23.55
CA VAL A 124 46.04 -35.89 23.44
C VAL A 124 47.06 -36.22 22.36
N GLY A 125 46.87 -35.64 21.17
CA GLY A 125 47.89 -35.45 20.16
C GLY A 125 47.96 -33.95 19.91
N GLU A 126 49.14 -33.39 20.11
CA GLU A 126 49.46 -31.97 20.01
C GLU A 126 48.87 -31.31 18.77
N ASP A 127 47.86 -30.45 18.94
CA ASP A 127 47.62 -29.35 18.01
C ASP A 127 46.92 -28.19 18.73
N TYR A 128 47.73 -27.37 19.39
CA TYR A 128 47.31 -26.09 19.99
C TYR A 128 47.00 -25.02 18.91
N SER A 129 46.35 -25.41 17.81
CA SER A 129 46.11 -24.55 16.65
C SER A 129 44.67 -24.54 16.16
N ARG A 130 43.69 -25.05 16.93
CA ARG A 130 42.26 -24.84 16.63
C ARG A 130 41.43 -24.73 17.90
N ARG A 131 41.53 -23.57 18.58
CA ARG A 131 40.35 -23.08 19.30
C ARG A 131 39.24 -22.93 18.25
N PRO A 132 38.01 -23.42 18.47
CA PRO A 132 36.88 -22.87 17.73
C PRO A 132 36.81 -21.42 18.19
N GLN A 133 37.42 -20.52 17.41
CA GLN A 133 36.99 -19.13 17.41
C GLN A 133 35.48 -19.19 17.33
N SER A 134 34.82 -18.58 18.31
CA SER A 134 33.41 -18.19 18.21
C SER A 134 33.10 -17.95 16.74
N GLN A 135 32.21 -18.74 16.13
CA GLN A 135 31.72 -18.48 14.79
C GLN A 135 30.85 -17.22 14.83
N ILE A 136 31.52 -16.09 15.04
CA ILE A 136 31.13 -14.74 14.68
C ILE A 136 32.16 -14.29 13.64
N THR A 137 32.49 -15.12 12.64
CA THR A 137 33.51 -14.73 11.64
C THR A 137 33.39 -15.43 10.30
N SER A 138 32.18 -15.73 9.84
CA SER A 138 31.93 -15.65 8.39
C SER A 138 30.58 -15.01 8.13
N ILE A 139 30.56 -13.69 8.14
CA ILE A 139 29.48 -12.98 7.47
C ILE A 139 29.72 -13.23 5.98
N THR A 140 28.99 -14.18 5.40
CA THR A 140 28.98 -14.39 3.96
C THR A 140 28.68 -13.06 3.28
N LEU A 141 29.27 -12.77 2.12
CA LEU A 141 29.01 -11.53 1.36
C LEU A 141 27.52 -11.24 1.20
N THR A 142 26.71 -12.30 1.15
CA THR A 142 25.24 -12.30 1.14
C THR A 142 24.58 -11.78 2.43
N LYS A 143 25.19 -12.00 3.61
CA LYS A 143 24.78 -11.40 4.90
C LYS A 143 25.39 -10.01 5.13
N LEU A 144 26.55 -9.69 4.53
CA LEU A 144 27.15 -8.35 4.53
C LEU A 144 26.43 -7.38 3.58
N LEU A 145 25.93 -7.90 2.46
CA LEU A 145 25.20 -7.18 1.42
C LEU A 145 23.85 -7.88 1.20
N PRO A 146 22.85 -7.63 2.08
CA PRO A 146 21.57 -8.35 2.11
C PRO A 146 20.81 -8.38 0.78
N ILE A 147 21.08 -7.40 -0.09
CA ILE A 147 20.50 -7.25 -1.44
C ILE A 147 20.72 -8.50 -2.31
N PHE A 148 21.84 -9.20 -2.17
CA PHE A 148 22.13 -10.40 -2.96
C PHE A 148 21.43 -11.66 -2.42
N SER A 149 20.98 -11.65 -1.16
CA SER A 149 20.26 -12.79 -0.54
C SER A 149 18.76 -12.75 -0.74
N THR A 150 18.20 -11.56 -0.90
CA THR A 150 16.75 -11.31 -0.81
C THR A 150 16.13 -10.89 -2.14
N GLY A 151 16.81 -11.16 -3.26
CA GLY A 151 16.36 -10.72 -4.60
C GLY A 151 14.90 -11.06 -4.89
N ASN A 152 14.47 -12.30 -4.70
CA ASN A 152 13.07 -12.71 -4.92
C ASN A 152 12.10 -12.16 -3.85
N ASP A 153 12.54 -12.02 -2.60
CA ASP A 153 11.72 -11.49 -1.50
C ASP A 153 11.49 -9.98 -1.62
N LEU A 154 12.45 -9.24 -2.18
CA LEU A 154 12.38 -7.80 -2.41
C LEU A 154 11.28 -7.45 -3.42
N TRP A 155 11.18 -8.21 -4.52
CA TRP A 155 10.14 -8.01 -5.55
C TRP A 155 8.73 -8.39 -5.06
N GLN A 156 8.61 -9.22 -4.03
CA GLN A 156 7.33 -9.61 -3.44
C GLN A 156 6.83 -8.62 -2.36
N LYS A 157 7.69 -7.73 -1.84
CA LYS A 157 7.28 -6.75 -0.83
C LYS A 157 6.64 -5.50 -1.46
N ALA A 158 5.46 -5.14 -0.97
CA ALA A 158 4.61 -4.05 -1.46
C ALA A 158 5.26 -2.65 -1.48
N TYR A 159 6.43 -2.46 -0.87
CA TYR A 159 7.08 -1.14 -0.71
C TYR A 159 8.30 -0.91 -1.62
N LEU A 160 8.83 -1.95 -2.29
CA LEU A 160 10.01 -1.77 -3.15
C LEU A 160 9.70 -0.87 -4.34
N LEU A 161 8.57 -1.10 -5.03
CA LEU A 161 8.19 -0.35 -6.22
C LEU A 161 7.93 1.14 -5.93
N PRO A 162 7.17 1.52 -4.86
CA PRO A 162 7.11 2.91 -4.42
C PRO A 162 8.49 3.51 -4.12
N GLY A 163 9.36 2.78 -3.41
CA GLY A 163 10.70 3.25 -3.05
C GLY A 163 11.59 3.54 -4.27
N MET A 164 11.66 2.61 -5.23
CA MET A 164 12.40 2.80 -6.48
C MET A 164 11.84 3.97 -7.31
N THR A 165 10.51 4.11 -7.33
CA THR A 165 9.85 5.24 -8.01
C THR A 165 10.28 6.56 -7.36
N THR A 166 10.25 6.66 -6.03
CA THR A 166 10.73 7.85 -5.31
C THR A 166 12.18 8.18 -5.65
N VAL A 167 13.08 7.18 -5.65
CA VAL A 167 14.49 7.40 -6.02
C VAL A 167 14.62 7.96 -7.44
N GLY A 168 13.89 7.40 -8.41
CA GLY A 168 13.88 7.90 -9.78
C GLY A 168 13.41 9.35 -9.90
N PHE A 169 12.33 9.72 -9.21
CA PHE A 169 11.84 11.09 -9.18
C PHE A 169 12.82 12.07 -8.49
N VAL A 170 13.46 11.66 -7.41
CA VAL A 170 14.50 12.48 -6.74
C VAL A 170 15.68 12.73 -7.66
N VAL A 171 16.17 11.70 -8.37
CA VAL A 171 17.25 11.86 -9.35
C VAL A 171 16.83 12.82 -10.47
N MET A 172 15.60 12.71 -10.99
CA MET A 172 15.08 13.65 -11.98
C MET A 172 15.00 15.08 -11.44
N MET A 173 14.58 15.29 -10.18
CA MET A 173 14.54 16.61 -9.56
C MET A 173 15.93 17.25 -9.48
N PHE A 174 16.96 16.48 -9.11
CA PHE A 174 18.34 16.96 -9.14
C PHE A 174 18.81 17.28 -10.57
N ALA A 175 18.44 16.45 -11.54
CA ALA A 175 18.79 16.67 -12.95
C ALA A 175 18.11 17.92 -13.56
N PHE A 176 16.96 18.33 -13.04
CA PHE A 176 16.20 19.49 -13.51
C PHE A 176 16.41 20.76 -12.67
N LEU A 177 17.44 20.79 -11.80
CA LEU A 177 17.84 22.03 -11.13
C LEU A 177 18.14 23.13 -12.17
N GLY A 178 17.61 24.32 -11.91
CA GLY A 178 17.69 25.45 -12.84
C GLY A 178 16.70 25.42 -14.00
N GLN A 179 15.84 24.40 -14.11
CA GLN A 179 14.76 24.31 -15.12
C GLN A 179 13.38 24.24 -14.44
N PRO A 180 12.78 25.38 -14.03
CA PRO A 180 11.59 25.41 -13.19
C PRO A 180 10.40 24.62 -13.77
N GLN A 181 10.19 24.65 -15.09
CA GLN A 181 9.08 23.95 -15.72
C GLN A 181 9.19 22.42 -15.58
N LEU A 182 10.39 21.87 -15.86
CA LEU A 182 10.63 20.43 -15.73
C LEU A 182 10.63 20.02 -14.26
N PHE A 183 11.25 20.80 -13.39
CA PHE A 183 11.24 20.56 -11.94
C PHE A 183 9.81 20.53 -11.39
N ASN A 184 8.99 21.55 -11.71
CA ASN A 184 7.60 21.65 -11.29
C ASN A 184 6.74 20.50 -11.84
N LEU A 185 6.97 20.08 -13.09
CA LEU A 185 6.30 18.91 -13.66
C LEU A 185 6.66 17.64 -12.88
N THR A 186 7.95 17.40 -12.64
CA THR A 186 8.44 16.21 -11.94
C THR A 186 7.89 16.10 -10.53
N ILE A 187 7.93 17.19 -9.74
CA ILE A 187 7.36 17.20 -8.38
C ILE A 187 5.84 17.05 -8.38
N SER A 188 5.13 17.68 -9.32
CA SER A 188 3.67 17.56 -9.41
C SER A 188 3.25 16.13 -9.74
N VAL A 189 3.94 15.49 -10.71
CA VAL A 189 3.65 14.10 -11.07
C VAL A 189 3.94 13.18 -9.90
N TYR A 190 5.06 13.37 -9.19
CA TYR A 190 5.40 12.56 -8.02
C TYR A 190 4.36 12.67 -6.89
N ILE A 191 4.03 13.89 -6.49
CA ILE A 191 3.01 14.13 -5.44
C ILE A 191 1.66 13.57 -5.89
N SER A 192 1.27 13.78 -7.15
CA SER A 192 0.03 13.24 -7.70
C SER A 192 -0.01 11.71 -7.67
N LEU A 193 1.10 11.05 -8.01
CA LEU A 193 1.21 9.59 -7.97
C LEU A 193 1.12 9.08 -6.54
N ALA A 194 1.79 9.72 -5.57
CA ALA A 194 1.71 9.34 -4.17
C ALA A 194 0.29 9.53 -3.60
N ALA A 195 -0.35 10.66 -3.91
CA ALA A 195 -1.71 10.98 -3.52
C ALA A 195 -2.73 10.01 -4.16
N TYR A 196 -2.59 9.69 -5.45
CA TYR A 196 -3.42 8.71 -6.12
C TYR A 196 -3.19 7.29 -5.58
N TYR A 197 -1.93 6.93 -5.30
CA TYR A 197 -1.57 5.63 -4.72
C TYR A 197 -2.27 5.42 -3.37
N PHE A 198 -2.41 6.46 -2.55
CA PHE A 198 -3.20 6.40 -1.33
C PHE A 198 -4.68 6.04 -1.60
N VAL A 199 -5.34 6.71 -2.56
CA VAL A 199 -6.73 6.39 -2.96
C VAL A 199 -6.82 4.97 -3.55
N TYR A 200 -5.83 4.57 -4.36
CA TYR A 200 -5.73 3.24 -4.94
C TYR A 200 -5.67 2.15 -3.86
N GLN A 201 -4.84 2.35 -2.83
CA GLN A 201 -4.73 1.43 -1.69
C GLN A 201 -6.03 1.34 -0.88
N LEU A 202 -6.71 2.47 -0.65
CA LEU A 202 -8.03 2.46 0.02
C LEU A 202 -9.09 1.69 -0.78
N CYS A 203 -9.04 1.76 -2.11
CA CYS A 203 -9.95 1.02 -2.98
C CYS A 203 -9.66 -0.49 -3.00
N GLY A 204 -8.40 -0.92 -2.83
CA GLY A 204 -8.01 -2.34 -2.84
C GLY A 204 -8.33 -3.09 -4.13
N LYS A 205 -8.59 -2.37 -5.23
CA LYS A 205 -9.06 -2.94 -6.51
C LYS A 205 -7.96 -2.78 -7.56
N ASN A 206 -7.68 -3.88 -8.27
CA ASN A 206 -6.69 -3.87 -9.33
C ASN A 206 -7.32 -3.53 -10.69
N LYS A 207 -6.78 -2.50 -11.34
CA LYS A 207 -6.99 -2.18 -12.76
C LYS A 207 -5.64 -2.15 -13.47
N PRO A 208 -5.56 -2.49 -14.77
CA PRO A 208 -4.32 -2.33 -15.51
C PRO A 208 -3.83 -0.89 -15.45
N TRP A 209 -2.55 -0.69 -15.16
CA TRP A 209 -1.95 0.64 -14.98
C TRP A 209 -2.16 1.56 -16.19
N TRP A 210 -2.21 0.99 -17.40
CA TRP A 210 -2.42 1.75 -18.64
C TRP A 210 -3.85 2.29 -18.77
N VAL A 211 -4.85 1.66 -18.14
CA VAL A 211 -6.22 2.19 -18.08
C VAL A 211 -6.26 3.42 -17.18
N ILE A 212 -5.59 3.33 -16.02
CA ILE A 212 -5.47 4.42 -15.04
C ILE A 212 -4.73 5.60 -15.68
N LEU A 213 -3.54 5.36 -16.23
CA LEU A 213 -2.74 6.38 -16.90
C LEU A 213 -3.49 6.96 -18.10
N GLY A 214 -4.15 6.10 -18.89
CA GLY A 214 -4.96 6.51 -20.02
C GLY A 214 -6.09 7.48 -19.63
N ALA A 215 -6.76 7.24 -18.51
CA ALA A 215 -7.80 8.15 -18.01
C ALA A 215 -7.24 9.54 -17.64
N ALA A 216 -6.09 9.59 -16.96
CA ALA A 216 -5.42 10.85 -16.63
C ALA A 216 -4.98 11.62 -17.90
N ILE A 217 -4.35 10.94 -18.85
CA ILE A 217 -3.91 11.54 -20.11
C ILE A 217 -5.10 12.01 -20.95
N PHE A 218 -6.17 11.21 -21.01
CA PHE A 218 -7.37 11.56 -21.77
C PHE A 218 -7.98 12.87 -21.26
N THR A 219 -8.08 13.06 -19.94
CA THR A 219 -8.55 14.32 -19.36
C THR A 219 -7.60 15.48 -19.67
N ALA A 220 -6.28 15.27 -19.57
CA ALA A 220 -5.29 16.29 -19.94
C ALA A 220 -5.40 16.72 -21.41
N ILE A 221 -5.69 15.77 -22.32
CA ILE A 221 -5.93 16.05 -23.73
C ILE A 221 -7.22 16.84 -23.92
N ILE A 222 -8.32 16.45 -23.27
CA ILE A 222 -9.60 17.17 -23.36
C ILE A 222 -9.43 18.65 -22.98
N LEU A 223 -8.73 18.93 -21.87
CA LEU A 223 -8.49 20.28 -21.39
C LEU A 223 -7.66 21.14 -22.35
N ARG A 224 -6.90 20.53 -23.26
CA ARG A 224 -6.11 21.21 -24.29
C ARG A 224 -6.76 21.17 -25.67
N SER A 225 -7.97 20.62 -25.76
CA SER A 225 -8.68 20.42 -27.03
C SER A 225 -9.83 21.43 -27.19
N PRO A 226 -10.34 21.61 -28.43
CA PRO A 226 -11.53 22.42 -28.67
C PRO A 226 -12.80 21.94 -27.95
N ILE A 227 -12.82 20.71 -27.42
CA ILE A 227 -13.95 20.18 -26.63
C ILE A 227 -14.18 21.08 -25.40
N LEU A 228 -13.10 21.57 -24.77
CA LEU A 228 -13.23 22.49 -23.64
C LEU A 228 -14.01 23.76 -24.03
N ASN A 229 -13.84 24.28 -25.25
CA ASN A 229 -14.55 25.47 -25.70
C ASN A 229 -16.07 25.26 -25.79
N LEU A 230 -16.51 24.04 -26.16
CA LEU A 230 -17.94 23.69 -26.16
C LEU A 230 -18.51 23.70 -24.74
N PHE A 231 -17.77 23.15 -23.78
CA PHE A 231 -18.16 23.16 -22.38
C PHE A 231 -18.17 24.58 -21.81
N LEU A 232 -17.13 25.37 -22.06
CA LEU A 232 -17.07 26.77 -21.64
C LEU A 232 -18.24 27.56 -22.22
N TRP A 233 -18.55 27.41 -23.52
CA TRP A 233 -19.72 28.05 -24.12
C TRP A 233 -21.00 27.64 -23.40
N PHE A 234 -21.25 26.35 -23.18
CA PHE A 234 -22.50 25.92 -22.57
C PHE A 234 -22.61 26.36 -21.10
N PHE A 235 -21.59 26.10 -20.29
CA PHE A 235 -21.67 26.36 -18.85
C PHE A 235 -21.50 27.83 -18.47
N TYR A 236 -20.81 28.63 -19.29
CA TYR A 236 -20.64 30.06 -19.03
C TYR A 236 -21.56 30.95 -19.86
N LYS A 237 -22.00 30.57 -21.07
CA LYS A 237 -22.90 31.42 -21.88
C LYS A 237 -24.38 31.04 -21.75
N VAL A 238 -24.69 29.76 -21.55
CA VAL A 238 -26.07 29.28 -21.45
C VAL A 238 -26.50 29.12 -19.99
N LEU A 239 -25.62 28.56 -19.15
CA LEU A 239 -25.85 28.40 -17.71
C LEU A 239 -25.17 29.52 -16.90
N PRO A 240 -25.57 29.73 -15.63
CA PRO A 240 -25.05 30.83 -14.84
C PRO A 240 -23.67 30.50 -14.23
N GLY A 241 -22.70 30.13 -15.07
CA GLY A 241 -21.32 29.85 -14.68
C GLY A 241 -20.38 31.06 -14.70
N ASN A 242 -20.79 32.19 -15.30
CA ASN A 242 -20.00 33.43 -15.25
C ASN A 242 -19.90 33.98 -13.83
N ALA A 243 -18.83 34.74 -13.57
CA ALA A 243 -18.71 35.52 -12.36
C ALA A 243 -19.94 36.44 -12.18
N PRO A 244 -20.48 36.55 -10.96
CA PRO A 244 -21.68 37.35 -10.71
C PRO A 244 -21.42 38.84 -11.01
N THR A 245 -22.38 39.48 -11.68
CA THR A 245 -22.36 40.93 -11.95
C THR A 245 -23.23 41.66 -10.92
N GLY A 246 -22.75 42.78 -10.37
CA GLY A 246 -23.49 43.58 -9.39
C GLY A 246 -23.13 43.25 -7.94
N GLN A 247 -24.12 43.15 -7.05
CA GLN A 247 -23.88 42.84 -5.63
C GLN A 247 -23.36 41.39 -5.48
N VAL A 248 -22.08 41.28 -5.14
CA VAL A 248 -21.42 39.99 -4.91
C VAL A 248 -21.77 39.49 -3.51
N SER A 249 -22.55 38.42 -3.46
CA SER A 249 -22.85 37.66 -2.24
C SER A 249 -22.27 36.25 -2.30
N PHE A 250 -22.11 35.61 -1.14
CA PHE A 250 -21.69 34.21 -1.06
C PHE A 250 -22.56 33.29 -1.94
N VAL A 251 -23.88 33.48 -1.92
CA VAL A 251 -24.83 32.68 -2.71
C VAL A 251 -24.64 32.92 -4.20
N SER A 252 -24.44 34.17 -4.64
CA SER A 252 -24.20 34.47 -6.05
C SER A 252 -22.89 33.85 -6.58
N VAL A 253 -21.83 33.83 -5.75
CA VAL A 253 -20.57 33.18 -6.07
C VAL A 253 -20.73 31.66 -6.07
N LEU A 254 -21.47 31.10 -5.10
CA LEU A 254 -21.74 29.66 -5.03
C LEU A 254 -22.50 29.17 -6.27
N ILE A 255 -23.50 29.91 -6.74
CA ILE A 255 -24.24 29.59 -7.98
C ILE A 255 -23.27 29.60 -9.17
N SER A 256 -22.47 30.66 -9.31
CA SER A 256 -21.46 30.77 -10.36
C SER A 256 -20.49 29.58 -10.36
N MET A 257 -19.93 29.27 -9.19
CA MET A 257 -19.01 28.15 -9.01
C MET A 257 -19.68 26.79 -9.18
N PHE A 258 -20.97 26.66 -8.87
CA PHE A 258 -21.74 25.42 -9.06
C PHE A 258 -21.88 25.06 -10.52
N PHE A 259 -22.22 26.03 -11.38
CA PHE A 259 -22.35 25.76 -12.81
C PHE A 259 -21.02 25.79 -13.54
N GLY A 260 -20.22 26.84 -13.32
CA GLY A 260 -18.98 27.09 -14.06
C GLY A 260 -17.87 26.12 -13.71
N ALA A 261 -17.62 25.88 -12.43
CA ALA A 261 -16.57 24.95 -11.99
C ALA A 261 -17.16 23.57 -11.68
N GLY A 262 -18.07 23.47 -10.72
CA GLY A 262 -18.59 22.19 -10.22
C GLY A 262 -19.19 21.32 -11.32
N MET A 263 -20.29 21.74 -11.93
CA MET A 263 -20.98 20.95 -12.94
C MET A 263 -20.11 20.74 -14.18
N MET A 264 -19.48 21.79 -14.71
CA MET A 264 -18.67 21.68 -15.93
C MET A 264 -17.48 20.73 -15.73
N GLU A 265 -16.68 20.94 -14.69
CA GLU A 265 -15.41 20.24 -14.50
C GLU A 265 -15.63 18.80 -14.05
N GLU A 266 -16.61 18.53 -13.18
CA GLU A 266 -16.95 17.15 -12.81
C GLU A 266 -17.46 16.35 -14.02
N LEU A 267 -18.21 16.97 -14.93
CA LEU A 267 -18.66 16.31 -16.15
C LEU A 267 -17.49 16.05 -17.11
N LEU A 268 -16.61 17.03 -17.32
CA LEU A 268 -15.39 16.86 -18.14
C LEU A 268 -14.52 15.72 -17.61
N LYS A 269 -14.28 15.69 -16.30
CA LYS A 269 -13.49 14.63 -15.65
C LYS A 269 -14.17 13.27 -15.67
N ALA A 270 -15.51 13.21 -15.78
CA ALA A 270 -16.23 11.95 -15.88
C ALA A 270 -16.20 11.33 -17.29
N LEU A 271 -15.83 12.08 -18.34
CA LEU A 271 -15.77 11.59 -19.72
C LEU A 271 -14.97 10.29 -19.90
N PRO A 272 -13.74 10.13 -19.36
CA PRO A 272 -13.03 8.84 -19.44
C PRO A 272 -13.75 7.71 -18.71
N VAL A 273 -14.46 7.99 -17.61
CA VAL A 273 -15.25 6.99 -16.88
C VAL A 273 -16.43 6.51 -17.74
N PHE A 274 -17.15 7.45 -18.35
CA PHE A 274 -18.25 7.14 -19.27
C PHE A 274 -17.75 6.38 -20.51
N LEU A 275 -16.62 6.79 -21.09
CA LEU A 275 -16.02 6.09 -22.23
C LEU A 275 -15.72 4.62 -21.90
N LEU A 276 -15.06 4.35 -20.77
CA LEU A 276 -14.76 2.98 -20.34
C LEU A 276 -16.02 2.18 -20.00
N TRP A 277 -17.06 2.83 -19.46
CA TRP A 277 -18.34 2.19 -19.27
C TRP A 277 -18.99 1.80 -20.61
N PHE A 278 -19.10 2.72 -21.58
CA PHE A 278 -19.70 2.45 -22.89
C PHE A 278 -18.92 1.40 -23.69
N MET A 279 -17.59 1.47 -23.69
CA MET A 279 -16.74 0.43 -24.28
C MET A 279 -16.98 -0.92 -23.60
N GLY A 280 -17.11 -0.92 -22.27
CA GLY A 280 -17.43 -2.09 -21.46
C GLY A 280 -18.73 -2.80 -21.83
N LEU A 281 -19.72 -2.08 -22.39
CA LEU A 281 -20.98 -2.67 -22.84
C LEU A 281 -20.81 -3.62 -24.05
N ARG A 282 -19.76 -3.41 -24.85
CA ARG A 282 -19.44 -4.25 -26.02
C ARG A 282 -18.49 -5.40 -25.68
N LEU A 283 -18.00 -5.48 -24.46
CA LEU A 283 -17.01 -6.45 -24.02
C LEU A 283 -17.65 -7.60 -23.23
N GLY A 284 -17.08 -8.80 -23.39
CA GLY A 284 -17.45 -9.94 -22.54
C GLY A 284 -17.14 -9.70 -21.05
N LYS A 285 -17.81 -10.45 -20.17
CA LYS A 285 -17.76 -10.28 -18.70
C LYS A 285 -16.33 -10.14 -18.13
N LYS A 286 -15.38 -10.95 -18.62
CA LYS A 286 -13.97 -10.94 -18.19
C LYS A 286 -13.23 -9.65 -18.55
N TRP A 287 -13.46 -9.11 -19.73
CA TRP A 287 -12.82 -7.87 -20.18
C TRP A 287 -13.50 -6.65 -19.58
N ARG A 288 -14.83 -6.67 -19.47
CA ARG A 288 -15.59 -5.62 -18.81
C ARG A 288 -15.15 -5.39 -17.35
N SER A 289 -14.86 -6.46 -16.59
CA SER A 289 -14.34 -6.32 -15.22
C SER A 289 -12.90 -5.83 -15.19
N ARG A 290 -12.06 -6.19 -16.16
CA ARG A 290 -10.65 -5.77 -16.20
C ARG A 290 -10.45 -4.33 -16.66
N ILE A 291 -11.14 -3.89 -17.71
CA ILE A 291 -10.87 -2.59 -18.37
C ILE A 291 -12.04 -1.62 -18.31
N GLY A 292 -13.27 -2.10 -18.19
CA GLY A 292 -14.47 -1.26 -18.13
C GLY A 292 -14.86 -0.86 -16.70
N ILE A 293 -16.03 -0.24 -16.60
CA ILE A 293 -16.71 0.06 -15.33
C ILE A 293 -17.79 -0.99 -15.08
N SER A 294 -17.62 -1.78 -14.02
CA SER A 294 -18.57 -2.82 -13.61
C SER A 294 -19.19 -2.56 -12.24
N GLU A 295 -18.48 -1.85 -11.38
CA GLU A 295 -18.87 -1.59 -9.99
C GLU A 295 -18.36 -0.21 -9.51
N PRO A 296 -18.81 0.29 -8.34
CA PRO A 296 -18.42 1.60 -7.84
C PRO A 296 -16.91 1.80 -7.63
N LEU A 297 -16.17 0.76 -7.19
CA LEU A 297 -14.71 0.86 -7.02
C LEU A 297 -13.99 1.15 -8.35
N ASP A 298 -14.46 0.57 -9.46
CA ASP A 298 -13.92 0.87 -10.78
C ASP A 298 -14.10 2.36 -11.13
N GLY A 299 -15.30 2.88 -10.87
CA GLY A 299 -15.62 4.28 -11.12
C GLY A 299 -14.80 5.23 -10.25
N ILE A 300 -14.61 4.92 -8.96
CA ILE A 300 -13.77 5.71 -8.05
C ILE A 300 -12.33 5.79 -8.55
N LEU A 301 -11.73 4.64 -8.90
CA LEU A 301 -10.34 4.58 -9.38
C LEU A 301 -10.14 5.41 -10.64
N ILE A 302 -10.98 5.21 -11.66
CA ILE A 302 -10.86 5.93 -12.92
C ILE A 302 -11.21 7.42 -12.75
N GLY A 303 -12.20 7.75 -11.92
CA GLY A 303 -12.56 9.13 -11.60
C GLY A 303 -11.43 9.88 -10.90
N ALA A 304 -10.78 9.27 -9.91
CA ALA A 304 -9.61 9.86 -9.25
C ALA A 304 -8.40 9.98 -10.19
N ALA A 305 -8.18 9.01 -11.09
CA ALA A 305 -7.10 9.09 -12.08
C ALA A 305 -7.33 10.22 -13.09
N SER A 306 -8.56 10.37 -13.56
CA SER A 306 -8.98 11.50 -14.39
C SER A 306 -8.75 12.84 -13.68
N ALA A 307 -9.07 12.93 -12.39
CA ALA A 307 -8.81 14.11 -11.57
C ALA A 307 -7.32 14.46 -11.48
N VAL A 308 -6.42 13.48 -11.39
CA VAL A 308 -4.97 13.73 -11.44
C VAL A 308 -4.59 14.41 -12.77
N GLY A 309 -5.09 13.92 -13.89
CA GLY A 309 -4.87 14.53 -15.20
C GLY A 309 -5.36 15.98 -15.27
N PHE A 310 -6.52 16.23 -14.67
CA PHE A 310 -7.09 17.57 -14.53
C PHE A 310 -6.19 18.48 -13.67
N THR A 311 -5.91 18.07 -12.42
CA THR A 311 -5.11 18.84 -11.46
C THR A 311 -3.75 19.21 -12.02
N LEU A 312 -3.05 18.28 -12.67
CA LEU A 312 -1.74 18.54 -13.28
C LEU A 312 -1.85 19.56 -14.42
N THR A 313 -2.83 19.40 -15.31
CA THR A 313 -2.99 20.28 -16.47
C THR A 313 -3.39 21.69 -16.06
N GLU A 314 -4.34 21.79 -15.14
CA GLU A 314 -4.85 23.06 -14.63
C GLU A 314 -3.80 23.78 -13.77
N THR A 315 -3.16 23.07 -12.84
CA THR A 315 -2.20 23.70 -11.92
C THR A 315 -0.94 24.14 -12.65
N LEU A 316 -0.34 23.29 -13.49
CA LEU A 316 0.87 23.63 -14.23
C LEU A 316 0.61 24.53 -15.43
N GLY A 317 -0.57 24.46 -16.03
CA GLY A 317 -0.92 25.22 -17.23
C GLY A 317 -1.51 26.60 -16.95
N LEU A 318 -2.21 26.78 -15.82
CA LEU A 318 -2.93 28.01 -15.51
C LEU A 318 -2.49 28.63 -14.18
N TYR A 319 -2.58 27.91 -13.07
CA TYR A 319 -2.39 28.51 -11.74
C TYR A 319 -0.95 28.91 -11.44
N VAL A 320 0.01 28.01 -11.66
CA VAL A 320 1.44 28.29 -11.42
C VAL A 320 1.94 29.41 -12.34
N PRO A 321 1.70 29.38 -13.66
CA PRO A 321 2.08 30.50 -14.53
C PRO A 321 1.43 31.83 -14.12
N SER A 322 0.15 31.83 -13.75
CA SER A 322 -0.57 33.06 -13.36
C SER A 322 0.01 33.71 -12.10
N ILE A 323 0.31 32.91 -11.05
CA ILE A 323 0.90 33.47 -9.84
C ILE A 323 2.33 33.95 -10.07
N VAL A 324 3.12 33.21 -10.86
CA VAL A 324 4.48 33.61 -11.25
C VAL A 324 4.43 34.94 -11.99
N GLN A 325 3.54 35.09 -12.98
CA GLN A 325 3.40 36.32 -13.73
C GLN A 325 2.94 37.49 -12.85
N SER A 326 1.97 37.27 -11.95
CA SER A 326 1.49 38.28 -11.01
C SER A 326 2.59 38.80 -10.10
N VAL A 327 3.40 37.90 -9.53
CA VAL A 327 4.49 38.27 -8.61
C VAL A 327 5.64 38.91 -9.38
N ALA A 328 6.00 38.39 -10.55
CA ALA A 328 7.03 38.98 -11.40
C ALA A 328 6.72 40.45 -11.75
N ASN A 329 5.45 40.76 -12.02
CA ASN A 329 4.97 42.12 -12.28
C ASN A 329 5.07 43.05 -11.06
N GLN A 330 5.11 42.51 -9.83
CA GLN A 330 5.14 43.29 -8.58
C GLN A 330 6.55 43.46 -8.01
N THR A 331 7.40 42.41 -8.06
CA THR A 331 8.67 42.39 -7.32
C THR A 331 9.91 42.56 -8.20
N ALA A 332 9.76 42.60 -9.54
CA ALA A 332 10.86 42.60 -10.52
C ALA A 332 11.93 41.50 -10.33
N SER A 333 11.69 40.53 -9.43
CA SER A 333 12.57 39.41 -9.12
C SER A 333 11.95 38.11 -9.66
N PRO A 334 12.56 37.49 -10.70
CA PRO A 334 12.05 36.24 -11.25
C PRO A 334 12.18 35.08 -10.26
N GLU A 335 13.15 35.13 -9.35
CA GLU A 335 13.40 34.07 -8.36
C GLU A 335 12.28 33.99 -7.33
N ILE A 336 11.86 35.14 -6.78
CA ILE A 336 10.74 35.23 -5.84
C ILE A 336 9.45 34.73 -6.51
N ALA A 337 9.21 35.14 -7.77
CA ALA A 337 8.05 34.72 -8.53
C ALA A 337 7.98 33.19 -8.70
N GLN A 338 9.10 32.56 -9.09
CA GLN A 338 9.17 31.11 -9.25
C GLN A 338 9.00 30.37 -7.91
N LEU A 339 9.58 30.90 -6.82
CA LEU A 339 9.43 30.32 -5.49
C LEU A 339 7.96 30.35 -5.03
N THR A 340 7.26 31.47 -5.23
CA THR A 340 5.82 31.57 -4.91
C THR A 340 5.00 30.59 -5.77
N GLY A 341 5.35 30.43 -7.05
CA GLY A 341 4.76 29.42 -7.92
C GLY A 341 4.89 28.01 -7.36
N LEU A 342 6.09 27.62 -6.91
CA LEU A 342 6.35 26.33 -6.29
C LEU A 342 5.59 26.17 -4.95
N GLN A 343 5.54 27.22 -4.13
CA GLN A 343 4.80 27.21 -2.87
C GLN A 343 3.29 27.04 -3.06
N LEU A 344 2.71 27.53 -4.17
CA LEU A 344 1.32 27.28 -4.53
C LEU A 344 1.10 25.87 -5.09
N LEU A 345 2.05 25.38 -5.90
CA LEU A 345 1.98 24.08 -6.55
C LEU A 345 1.80 22.95 -5.55
N ILE A 346 2.67 22.90 -4.52
CA ILE A 346 2.68 21.82 -3.53
C ILE A 346 1.31 21.61 -2.85
N PRO A 347 0.68 22.62 -2.21
CA PRO A 347 -0.61 22.45 -1.56
C PRO A 347 -1.76 22.20 -2.54
N ARG A 348 -1.72 22.73 -3.77
CA ARG A 348 -2.74 22.43 -4.79
C ARG A 348 -2.72 20.96 -5.21
N VAL A 349 -1.52 20.45 -5.51
CA VAL A 349 -1.37 19.06 -5.97
C VAL A 349 -1.63 18.08 -4.83
N LEU A 350 -1.05 18.31 -3.64
CA LEU A 350 -1.26 17.46 -2.47
C LEU A 350 -2.70 17.52 -1.97
N GLY A 351 -3.27 18.73 -1.88
CA GLY A 351 -4.64 18.97 -1.44
C GLY A 351 -5.71 18.39 -2.38
N SER A 352 -5.32 18.02 -3.62
CA SER A 352 -6.21 17.39 -4.59
C SER A 352 -6.86 16.09 -4.08
N VAL A 353 -6.31 15.42 -3.06
CA VAL A 353 -6.94 14.25 -2.42
C VAL A 353 -8.27 14.62 -1.76
N ALA A 354 -8.32 15.79 -1.13
CA ALA A 354 -9.53 16.36 -0.52
C ALA A 354 -10.31 17.27 -1.48
N GLY A 355 -9.72 17.61 -2.64
CA GLY A 355 -10.33 18.39 -3.72
C GLY A 355 -10.74 17.50 -4.90
N HIS A 356 -10.14 17.72 -6.08
CA HIS A 356 -10.60 17.09 -7.32
C HIS A 356 -10.68 15.56 -7.29
N MET A 357 -9.77 14.85 -6.60
CA MET A 357 -9.85 13.38 -6.48
C MET A 357 -11.04 12.95 -5.61
N ALA A 358 -11.39 13.74 -4.59
CA ALA A 358 -12.57 13.49 -3.77
C ALA A 358 -13.85 13.61 -4.59
N TYR A 359 -14.08 14.74 -5.28
CA TYR A 359 -15.31 14.97 -6.04
C TYR A 359 -15.46 14.01 -7.22
N SER A 360 -14.36 13.78 -7.96
CA SER A 360 -14.38 12.94 -9.16
C SER A 360 -14.44 11.46 -8.79
N GLY A 361 -13.77 11.04 -7.72
CA GLY A 361 -13.88 9.70 -7.17
C GLY A 361 -15.28 9.45 -6.62
N TYR A 362 -15.85 10.41 -5.88
CA TYR A 362 -17.23 10.35 -5.40
C TYR A 362 -18.24 10.28 -6.55
N PHE A 363 -18.08 11.08 -7.62
CA PHE A 363 -18.95 10.97 -8.79
C PHE A 363 -18.76 9.61 -9.49
N GLY A 364 -17.51 9.15 -9.60
CA GLY A 364 -17.15 7.82 -10.09
C GLY A 364 -17.88 6.69 -9.37
N TYR A 365 -18.05 6.77 -8.04
CA TYR A 365 -18.86 5.83 -7.27
C TYR A 365 -20.30 5.74 -7.80
N PHE A 366 -20.97 6.87 -8.02
CA PHE A 366 -22.34 6.88 -8.56
C PHE A 366 -22.40 6.36 -9.98
N ILE A 367 -21.41 6.68 -10.83
CA ILE A 367 -21.34 6.12 -12.18
C ILE A 367 -21.26 4.59 -12.11
N GLY A 368 -20.36 4.02 -11.30
CA GLY A 368 -20.27 2.57 -11.12
C GLY A 368 -21.52 1.95 -10.47
N LEU A 369 -22.15 2.63 -9.52
CA LEU A 369 -23.40 2.18 -8.89
C LEU A 369 -24.56 2.13 -9.91
N SER A 370 -24.61 3.09 -10.84
CA SER A 370 -25.61 3.14 -11.92
C SER A 370 -25.47 1.99 -12.93
N VAL A 371 -24.28 1.37 -12.99
CA VAL A 371 -24.05 0.15 -13.75
C VAL A 371 -24.67 -1.05 -13.06
N MET A 372 -24.56 -1.13 -11.72
CA MET A 372 -25.13 -2.22 -10.91
C MET A 372 -26.65 -2.14 -10.74
N LYS A 373 -27.21 -0.93 -10.78
CA LYS A 373 -28.64 -0.66 -10.55
C LYS A 373 -29.28 0.03 -11.78
N PRO A 374 -29.44 -0.68 -12.91
CA PRO A 374 -29.87 -0.08 -14.17
C PRO A 374 -31.27 0.57 -14.11
N SER A 375 -32.19 0.05 -13.30
CA SER A 375 -33.53 0.61 -13.12
C SER A 375 -33.54 2.00 -12.46
N LEU A 376 -32.53 2.32 -11.66
CA LEU A 376 -32.39 3.60 -10.94
C LEU A 376 -31.27 4.48 -11.53
N ARG A 377 -30.72 4.11 -12.68
CA ARG A 377 -29.51 4.70 -13.26
C ARG A 377 -29.56 6.22 -13.33
N TRP A 378 -30.63 6.77 -13.89
CA TRP A 378 -30.74 8.21 -14.10
C TRP A 378 -30.85 8.99 -12.79
N GLN A 379 -31.56 8.43 -11.81
CA GLN A 379 -31.64 8.99 -10.46
C GLN A 379 -30.25 8.99 -9.79
N ILE A 380 -29.55 7.86 -9.84
CA ILE A 380 -28.21 7.70 -9.26
C ILE A 380 -27.21 8.68 -9.90
N LEU A 381 -27.17 8.76 -11.23
CA LEU A 381 -26.28 9.66 -11.96
C LEU A 381 -26.58 11.13 -11.65
N THR A 382 -27.86 11.51 -11.58
CA THR A 382 -28.27 12.88 -11.27
C THR A 382 -27.85 13.27 -9.85
N ILE A 383 -28.12 12.41 -8.87
CA ILE A 383 -27.73 12.66 -7.47
C ILE A 383 -26.21 12.77 -7.36
N GLY A 384 -25.47 11.83 -7.94
CA GLY A 384 -24.01 11.84 -7.90
C GLY A 384 -23.42 13.08 -8.55
N TYR A 385 -23.92 13.46 -9.73
CA TYR A 385 -23.43 14.62 -10.46
C TYR A 385 -23.66 15.92 -9.70
N LEU A 386 -24.89 16.17 -9.24
CA LEU A 386 -25.25 17.41 -8.54
C LEU A 386 -24.57 17.51 -7.17
N SER A 387 -24.44 16.41 -6.43
CA SER A 387 -23.76 16.42 -5.13
C SER A 387 -22.24 16.61 -5.25
N SER A 388 -21.57 15.95 -6.21
CA SER A 388 -20.15 16.21 -6.50
C SER A 388 -19.91 17.65 -6.95
N ALA A 389 -20.75 18.17 -7.85
CA ALA A 389 -20.67 19.56 -8.31
C ALA A 389 -20.85 20.55 -7.14
N LEU A 390 -21.74 20.27 -6.20
CA LEU A 390 -21.95 21.11 -5.02
C LEU A 390 -20.74 21.12 -4.09
N LEU A 391 -20.16 19.95 -3.81
CA LEU A 391 -18.95 19.87 -2.98
C LEU A 391 -17.79 20.65 -3.59
N HIS A 392 -17.62 20.55 -4.91
CA HIS A 392 -16.62 21.33 -5.63
C HIS A 392 -16.91 22.84 -5.58
N ALA A 393 -18.16 23.24 -5.83
CA ALA A 393 -18.56 24.65 -5.75
C ALA A 393 -18.32 25.25 -4.36
N LEU A 394 -18.61 24.48 -3.30
CA LEU A 394 -18.35 24.87 -1.92
C LEU A 394 -16.86 25.05 -1.65
N TRP A 395 -16.00 24.20 -2.21
CA TRP A 395 -14.54 24.35 -2.08
C TRP A 395 -14.07 25.66 -2.73
N ASN A 396 -14.46 25.91 -3.99
CA ASN A 396 -14.05 27.12 -4.69
C ASN A 396 -14.60 28.39 -4.03
N THR A 397 -15.85 28.35 -3.56
CA THR A 397 -16.48 29.50 -2.89
C THR A 397 -15.85 29.74 -1.52
N SER A 398 -15.60 28.70 -0.73
CA SER A 398 -14.99 28.83 0.61
C SER A 398 -13.55 29.33 0.57
N ALA A 399 -12.80 28.96 -0.47
CA ALA A 399 -11.44 29.47 -0.70
C ALA A 399 -11.38 31.00 -0.84
N LEU A 400 -12.49 31.64 -1.26
CA LEU A 400 -12.60 33.10 -1.39
C LEU A 400 -13.00 33.81 -0.10
N VAL A 401 -13.48 33.06 0.91
CA VAL A 401 -14.07 33.63 2.13
C VAL A 401 -13.17 33.43 3.34
N ASN A 402 -12.80 32.18 3.63
CA ASN A 402 -12.09 31.85 4.87
C ASN A 402 -11.33 30.53 4.74
N PHE A 403 -10.04 30.55 5.08
CA PHE A 403 -9.16 29.38 5.10
C PHE A 403 -9.69 28.23 5.96
N TRP A 404 -10.27 28.51 7.13
CA TRP A 404 -10.85 27.49 8.01
C TRP A 404 -12.10 26.85 7.42
N LEU A 405 -12.93 27.64 6.72
CA LEU A 405 -14.08 27.12 6.00
C LEU A 405 -13.63 26.21 4.86
N LEU A 406 -12.58 26.58 4.13
CA LEU A 406 -11.96 25.74 3.09
C LEU A 406 -11.47 24.41 3.68
N ALA A 407 -10.80 24.43 4.83
CA ALA A 407 -10.34 23.23 5.52
C ALA A 407 -11.50 22.31 5.92
N ILE A 408 -12.60 22.88 6.44
CA ILE A 408 -13.82 22.13 6.78
C ILE A 408 -14.42 21.49 5.53
N VAL A 409 -14.61 22.26 4.46
CA VAL A 409 -15.16 21.74 3.20
C VAL A 409 -14.26 20.64 2.64
N GLY A 410 -12.94 20.79 2.70
CA GLY A 410 -11.98 19.74 2.36
C GLY A 410 -12.15 18.45 3.17
N GLY A 411 -12.26 18.57 4.49
CA GLY A 411 -12.50 17.43 5.37
C GLY A 411 -13.80 16.71 5.03
N VAL A 412 -14.90 17.45 4.79
CA VAL A 412 -16.19 16.89 4.37
C VAL A 412 -16.07 16.19 3.01
N SER A 413 -15.40 16.82 2.06
CA SER A 413 -15.17 16.29 0.71
C SER A 413 -14.44 14.94 0.76
N TYR A 414 -13.36 14.89 1.52
CA TYR A 414 -12.59 13.66 1.73
C TYR A 414 -13.42 12.60 2.47
N ALA A 415 -14.20 12.98 3.49
CA ALA A 415 -15.09 12.05 4.19
C ALA A 415 -16.14 11.43 3.25
N PHE A 416 -16.67 12.19 2.30
CA PHE A 416 -17.59 11.68 1.27
C PHE A 416 -16.91 10.66 0.36
N LEU A 417 -15.67 10.91 -0.08
CA LEU A 417 -14.88 9.94 -0.86
C LEU A 417 -14.65 8.66 -0.05
N VAL A 418 -14.18 8.77 1.19
CA VAL A 418 -13.91 7.61 2.05
C VAL A 418 -15.18 6.82 2.33
N ALA A 419 -16.29 7.50 2.63
CA ALA A 419 -17.60 6.85 2.82
C ALA A 419 -18.06 6.11 1.55
N ALA A 420 -17.86 6.70 0.37
CA ALA A 420 -18.15 6.04 -0.89
C ALA A 420 -17.27 4.82 -1.14
N ILE A 421 -15.96 4.87 -0.83
CA ILE A 421 -15.05 3.72 -0.91
C ILE A 421 -15.51 2.59 0.04
N LEU A 422 -15.77 2.91 1.31
CA LEU A 422 -16.24 1.94 2.30
C LEU A 422 -17.57 1.31 1.87
N LYS A 423 -18.49 2.11 1.31
CA LYS A 423 -19.75 1.58 0.79
C LYS A 423 -19.54 0.74 -0.46
N ALA A 424 -18.62 1.12 -1.34
CA ALA A 424 -18.27 0.36 -2.54
C ALA A 424 -17.74 -1.04 -2.22
N HIS A 425 -16.94 -1.17 -1.15
CA HIS A 425 -16.47 -2.47 -0.65
C HIS A 425 -17.61 -3.42 -0.26
N SER A 426 -18.74 -2.90 0.22
CA SER A 426 -19.91 -3.76 0.53
C SER A 426 -20.56 -4.39 -0.72
N PHE A 427 -20.32 -3.82 -1.90
CA PHE A 427 -20.83 -4.31 -3.18
C PHE A 427 -19.84 -5.21 -3.92
N SER A 428 -18.53 -4.95 -3.73
CA SER A 428 -17.45 -5.77 -4.25
C SER A 428 -17.24 -6.95 -3.31
N SER A 429 -18.08 -7.99 -3.44
CA SER A 429 -17.91 -9.27 -2.70
C SER A 429 -16.45 -9.70 -2.73
N LYS A 430 -15.86 -10.01 -1.57
CA LYS A 430 -14.51 -10.60 -1.40
C LYS A 430 -14.29 -11.65 -2.49
N ALA A 431 -13.54 -11.28 -3.53
CA ALA A 431 -13.14 -12.17 -4.60
C ALA A 431 -11.94 -13.00 -4.16
#